data_AF-A0A849V4G8-F1
#
_entry.id   AF-A0A849V4G8-F1
#
_cell.length_a   1.000
_cell.length_b   1.000
_cell.length_c   1.000
_cell.angle_alpha   90.00
_cell.angle_beta   90.00
_cell.angle_gamma   90.00
#
_symmetry.space_group_name_H-M   'P 1'
#
loop_
_entity.id
_entity.type
_entity.pdbx_description
1 polymer ?
#
loop_
_entity_poly.entity_id
_entity_poly.type
_entity_poly.pdbx_seq_one_letter_code
_entity_poly.pdbx_strand_id
1 'polypeptide(L)'
;MNANIQAEIALIERILSTGLVREAKWWEFLHKRFIDAGWLESSKRKGAWSLCDSARTQVEARLNSLWSTRADDLVLLHRHSLTSLNPKHLDYLPALRADSPKTPILINRRTWYSISGVDPKKKSLLNTPTNDVVLTQDTISRFRPNRGLEIEINGHTMAISEMAQSLNEFSLSERGLRKVSKFKGILPSTIITVENLGSYIDLTLPSDMLAIFSPGTYIRSAIQLLKFFPDSKWIHFGDIDPEGIKIAYMIAKAVSRQPHIYIPSFAGDYLNRSQKKKVVWYETYGLPILSILKEKKIGIFQEIFMLDDRLSSDIENSVRLEAR
;
A
#
# COMPACT_ATOMS: atom_id res chain seq x y z
N MET A 1 -23.45 -10.79 12.23
CA MET A 1 -24.57 -9.99 12.80
C MET A 1 -25.05 -9.03 11.71
N ASN A 2 -26.36 -8.97 11.44
CA ASN A 2 -26.95 -8.29 10.26
C ASN A 2 -26.89 -6.77 10.42
N ALA A 3 -26.30 -6.03 9.47
CA ALA A 3 -26.06 -4.57 9.52
C ALA A 3 -27.24 -3.70 10.02
N ASN A 4 -28.48 -4.16 9.85
CA ASN A 4 -29.67 -3.52 10.41
C ASN A 4 -29.74 -3.53 11.95
N ILE A 5 -29.19 -4.56 12.61
CA ILE A 5 -29.17 -4.72 14.07
C ILE A 5 -28.18 -3.75 14.70
N GLN A 6 -26.96 -3.62 14.16
CA GLN A 6 -25.96 -2.67 14.65
C GLN A 6 -26.45 -1.22 14.50
N ALA A 7 -27.17 -0.92 13.42
CA ALA A 7 -27.81 0.38 13.24
C ALA A 7 -28.89 0.65 14.30
N GLU A 8 -29.73 -0.35 14.59
CA GLU A 8 -30.76 -0.27 15.63
C GLU A 8 -30.14 -0.06 17.02
N ILE A 9 -29.11 -0.84 17.38
CA ILE A 9 -28.40 -0.71 18.66
C ILE A 9 -27.82 0.69 18.83
N ALA A 10 -27.06 1.18 17.84
CA ALA A 10 -26.42 2.50 17.92
C ALA A 10 -27.43 3.65 18.00
N LEU A 11 -28.58 3.51 17.35
CA LEU A 11 -29.67 4.48 17.40
C LEU A 11 -30.33 4.50 18.78
N ILE A 12 -30.70 3.33 19.32
CA ILE A 12 -31.30 3.22 20.65
C ILE A 12 -30.33 3.77 21.71
N GLU A 13 -29.05 3.39 21.64
CA GLU A 13 -28.02 3.86 22.55
C GLU A 13 -27.87 5.39 22.51
N ARG A 14 -27.91 5.98 21.32
CA ARG A 14 -27.86 7.44 21.14
C ARG A 14 -29.06 8.12 21.78
N ILE A 15 -30.27 7.61 21.55
CA ILE A 15 -31.50 8.19 22.08
C ILE A 15 -31.49 8.11 23.62
N LEU A 16 -31.09 6.98 24.19
CA LEU A 16 -31.03 6.81 25.65
C LEU A 16 -29.94 7.67 26.31
N SER A 17 -28.78 7.84 25.66
CA SER A 17 -27.66 8.60 26.21
C SER A 17 -27.79 10.12 26.04
N THR A 18 -28.42 10.58 24.97
CA THR A 18 -28.49 12.01 24.63
C THR A 18 -29.90 12.61 24.69
N GLY A 19 -30.92 11.76 24.81
CA GLY A 19 -32.33 12.14 24.79
C GLY A 19 -32.84 12.59 23.41
N LEU A 20 -31.98 12.66 22.39
CA LEU A 20 -32.27 13.25 21.09
C LEU A 20 -31.64 12.48 19.94
N VAL A 21 -32.36 12.39 18.83
CA VAL A 21 -31.80 11.94 17.55
C VAL A 21 -32.18 12.88 16.42
N ARG A 22 -31.24 13.12 15.50
CA ARG A 22 -31.50 13.88 14.27
C ARG A 22 -31.87 12.96 13.13
N GLU A 23 -32.83 13.40 12.34
CA GLU A 23 -33.21 12.72 11.11
C GLU A 23 -32.03 12.66 10.14
N ALA A 24 -31.81 11.46 9.58
CA ALA A 24 -30.74 11.24 8.64
C ALA A 24 -31.13 10.11 7.68
N LYS A 25 -30.88 10.30 6.38
CA LYS A 25 -31.30 9.38 5.30
C LYS A 25 -30.91 7.92 5.54
N TRP A 26 -29.72 7.69 6.09
CA TRP A 26 -29.22 6.36 6.37
C TRP A 26 -30.07 5.57 7.40
N TRP A 27 -30.87 6.24 8.25
CA TRP A 27 -31.65 5.65 9.35
C TRP A 27 -33.17 5.83 9.20
N GLU A 28 -33.62 6.29 8.02
CA GLU A 28 -35.01 6.68 7.75
C GLU A 28 -36.02 5.58 8.09
N PHE A 29 -35.73 4.34 7.72
CA PHE A 29 -36.58 3.18 8.03
C PHE A 29 -36.69 2.92 9.54
N LEU A 30 -35.58 3.01 10.28
CA LEU A 30 -35.56 2.79 11.73
C LEU A 30 -36.28 3.92 12.47
N HIS A 31 -36.10 5.16 12.02
CA HIS A 31 -36.82 6.32 12.53
C HIS A 31 -38.32 6.15 12.39
N LYS A 32 -38.79 5.82 11.18
CA LYS A 32 -40.21 5.59 10.92
C LYS A 32 -40.76 4.49 11.84
N ARG A 33 -40.06 3.37 11.96
CA ARG A 33 -40.47 2.26 12.84
C ARG A 33 -40.56 2.68 14.31
N PHE A 34 -39.65 3.53 14.80
CA PHE A 34 -39.66 4.00 16.18
C PHE A 34 -40.78 5.01 16.45
N ILE A 35 -41.13 5.83 15.45
CA ILE A 35 -42.30 6.72 15.51
C ILE A 35 -43.58 5.89 15.52
N ASP A 36 -43.72 4.92 14.61
CA ASP A 36 -44.90 4.05 14.52
C ASP A 36 -45.09 3.21 15.81
N ALA A 37 -43.99 2.87 16.50
CA ALA A 37 -44.01 2.18 17.79
C ALA A 37 -44.28 3.11 19.00
N GLY A 38 -44.41 4.42 18.78
CA GLY A 38 -44.63 5.42 19.84
C GLY A 38 -43.40 5.70 20.72
N TRP A 39 -42.20 5.35 20.27
CA TRP A 39 -40.96 5.53 21.03
C TRP A 39 -40.36 6.93 20.88
N LEU A 40 -40.65 7.58 19.76
CA LEU A 40 -40.13 8.91 19.43
C LEU A 40 -41.25 9.93 19.23
N GLU A 41 -41.03 11.14 19.71
CA GLU A 41 -41.89 12.30 19.50
C GLU A 41 -41.13 13.46 18.87
N SER A 42 -41.85 14.36 18.18
CA SER A 42 -41.22 15.53 17.56
C SER A 42 -40.67 16.45 18.65
N SER A 43 -39.39 16.80 18.54
CA SER A 43 -38.80 17.79 19.44
C SER A 43 -39.12 19.22 18.99
N LYS A 44 -38.79 20.21 19.84
CA LYS A 44 -38.86 21.65 19.49
C LYS A 44 -37.88 22.06 18.38
N ARG A 45 -36.89 21.22 18.05
CA ARG A 45 -35.88 21.48 17.01
C ARG A 45 -36.27 20.77 15.73
N LYS A 46 -36.29 21.51 14.61
CA LYS A 46 -36.62 20.98 13.28
C LYS A 46 -35.69 19.82 12.91
N GLY A 47 -36.28 18.68 12.54
CA GLY A 47 -35.55 17.47 12.16
C GLY A 47 -34.89 16.73 13.33
N ALA A 48 -35.31 16.99 14.58
CA ALA A 48 -34.87 16.25 15.75
C ALA A 48 -36.06 15.65 16.50
N TRP A 49 -35.85 14.43 16.99
CA TRP A 49 -36.83 13.61 17.69
C TRP A 49 -36.34 13.32 19.10
N SER A 50 -37.26 13.36 20.06
CA SER A 50 -37.00 13.06 21.47
C SER A 50 -37.56 11.69 21.83
N LEU A 51 -36.98 11.03 22.83
CA LEU A 51 -37.56 9.82 23.41
C LEU A 51 -38.83 10.17 24.19
N CYS A 52 -39.91 9.43 23.96
CA CYS A 52 -41.10 9.51 24.81
C CYS A 52 -40.78 8.93 26.19
N ASP A 53 -41.05 9.67 27.26
CA ASP A 53 -40.77 9.21 28.64
C ASP A 53 -41.47 7.88 28.96
N SER A 54 -42.70 7.69 28.48
CA SER A 54 -43.49 6.46 28.66
C SER A 54 -42.90 5.24 27.93
N ALA A 55 -42.10 5.46 26.89
CA ALA A 55 -41.49 4.39 26.09
C ALA A 55 -40.10 3.99 26.59
N ARG A 56 -39.50 4.76 27.52
CA ARG A 56 -38.12 4.57 27.97
C ARG A 56 -37.82 3.15 28.41
N THR A 57 -38.65 2.58 29.28
CA THR A 57 -38.50 1.21 29.79
C THR A 57 -38.55 0.17 28.66
N GLN A 58 -39.42 0.37 27.66
CA GLN A 58 -39.54 -0.54 26.51
C GLN A 58 -38.30 -0.47 25.61
N VAL A 59 -37.78 0.73 25.39
CA VAL A 59 -36.58 0.97 24.60
C VAL A 59 -35.33 0.39 25.28
N GLU A 60 -35.21 0.55 26.60
CA GLU A 60 -34.15 -0.08 27.39
C GLU A 60 -34.24 -1.61 27.35
N ALA A 61 -35.45 -2.18 27.48
CA ALA A 61 -35.66 -3.62 27.35
C ALA A 61 -35.29 -4.14 25.95
N ARG A 62 -35.63 -3.39 24.89
CA ARG A 62 -35.24 -3.72 23.53
C ARG A 62 -33.72 -3.73 23.37
N LEU A 63 -33.05 -2.69 23.87
CA LEU A 63 -31.59 -2.62 23.82
C LEU A 63 -30.94 -3.83 24.49
N ASN A 64 -31.39 -4.18 25.70
CA ASN A 64 -30.86 -5.32 26.45
C ASN A 64 -31.12 -6.65 25.74
N SER A 65 -32.26 -6.78 25.04
CA SER A 65 -32.55 -7.97 24.22
C SER A 65 -31.64 -8.10 22.99
N LEU A 66 -31.24 -6.97 22.39
CA LEU A 66 -30.38 -6.94 21.21
C LEU A 66 -28.89 -7.03 21.57
N TRP A 67 -28.52 -6.56 22.76
CA TRP A 67 -27.14 -6.39 23.18
C TRP A 67 -26.94 -6.79 24.65
N SER A 68 -27.01 -8.08 24.91
CA SER A 68 -26.91 -8.64 26.26
C SER A 68 -25.54 -8.43 26.93
N THR A 69 -24.46 -8.33 26.13
CA THR A 69 -23.08 -8.13 26.60
C THR A 69 -22.67 -6.64 26.66
N ARG A 70 -23.64 -5.71 26.66
CA ARG A 70 -23.41 -4.26 26.51
C ARG A 70 -22.35 -3.68 27.46
N ALA A 71 -22.37 -4.04 28.73
CA ALA A 71 -21.44 -3.46 29.71
C ALA A 71 -19.97 -3.77 29.36
N ASP A 72 -19.65 -5.04 29.11
CA ASP A 72 -18.30 -5.49 28.74
C ASP A 72 -17.87 -4.92 27.38
N ASP A 73 -18.80 -4.90 26.43
CA ASP A 73 -18.52 -4.39 25.09
C ASP A 73 -18.26 -2.87 25.06
N LEU A 74 -18.93 -2.09 25.92
CA LEU A 74 -18.67 -0.64 26.04
C LEU A 74 -17.26 -0.39 26.57
N VAL A 75 -16.82 -1.15 27.57
CA VAL A 75 -15.43 -1.10 28.09
C VAL A 75 -14.43 -1.42 26.98
N LEU A 76 -14.73 -2.45 26.19
CA LEU A 76 -13.89 -2.91 25.10
C LEU A 76 -13.80 -1.89 23.97
N LEU A 77 -14.91 -1.33 23.51
CA LEU A 77 -14.93 -0.25 22.51
C LEU A 77 -14.13 0.96 22.99
N HIS A 78 -14.34 1.38 24.24
CA HIS A 78 -13.65 2.54 24.80
C HIS A 78 -12.12 2.34 24.85
N ARG A 79 -11.65 1.14 25.23
CA ARG A 79 -10.22 0.79 25.22
C ARG A 79 -9.57 0.99 23.84
N HIS A 80 -10.33 0.78 22.77
CA HIS A 80 -9.88 0.93 21.40
C HIS A 80 -10.25 2.27 20.76
N SER A 81 -10.66 3.27 21.56
CA SER A 81 -11.11 4.59 21.06
C SER A 81 -12.28 4.51 20.07
N LEU A 82 -13.12 3.49 20.23
CA LEU A 82 -14.36 3.29 19.47
C LEU A 82 -15.57 3.69 20.33
N THR A 83 -16.71 3.89 19.68
CA THR A 83 -17.98 4.32 20.31
C THR A 83 -19.14 3.48 19.82
N SER A 84 -20.05 3.11 20.72
CA SER A 84 -21.31 2.42 20.44
C SER A 84 -22.28 3.25 19.59
N LEU A 85 -22.07 4.57 19.50
CA LEU A 85 -22.95 5.49 18.75
C LEU A 85 -22.72 5.46 17.23
N ASN A 86 -21.72 4.71 16.76
CA ASN A 86 -21.45 4.46 15.36
C ASN A 86 -21.66 2.97 15.06
N PRO A 87 -22.65 2.60 14.22
CA PRO A 87 -22.93 1.20 13.87
C PRO A 87 -21.70 0.46 13.35
N LYS A 88 -20.84 1.16 12.59
CA LYS A 88 -19.62 0.57 12.04
C LYS A 88 -18.62 0.17 13.12
N HIS A 89 -18.64 0.81 14.29
CA HIS A 89 -17.77 0.43 15.41
C HIS A 89 -18.28 -0.84 16.09
N LEU A 90 -19.59 -1.06 16.13
CA LEU A 90 -20.18 -2.30 16.65
C LEU A 90 -19.83 -3.52 15.80
N ASP A 91 -19.58 -3.34 14.49
CA ASP A 91 -19.09 -4.41 13.61
C ASP A 91 -17.72 -4.97 14.04
N TYR A 92 -16.95 -4.23 14.85
CA TYR A 92 -15.66 -4.69 15.37
C TYR A 92 -15.77 -5.52 16.64
N LEU A 93 -16.93 -5.56 17.32
CA LEU A 93 -17.09 -6.29 18.58
C LEU A 93 -16.71 -7.77 18.49
N PRO A 94 -17.11 -8.55 17.46
CA PRO A 94 -16.69 -9.94 17.34
C PRO A 94 -15.16 -10.12 17.34
N ALA A 95 -14.45 -9.17 16.71
CA ALA A 95 -13.01 -9.21 16.63
C ALA A 95 -12.31 -8.75 17.90
N LEU A 96 -12.85 -7.73 18.55
CA LEU A 96 -12.33 -7.25 19.82
C LEU A 96 -12.52 -8.30 20.93
N ARG A 97 -13.57 -9.11 20.84
CA ARG A 97 -13.84 -10.25 21.72
C ARG A 97 -12.96 -11.46 21.41
N ALA A 98 -12.44 -11.56 20.18
CA ALA A 98 -11.53 -12.63 19.82
C ALA A 98 -10.19 -12.40 20.55
N ASP A 99 -9.64 -13.47 21.14
CA ASP A 99 -8.33 -13.40 21.77
C ASP A 99 -7.29 -12.86 20.78
N SER A 100 -6.59 -11.80 21.18
CA SER A 100 -5.44 -11.33 20.41
C SER A 100 -4.36 -12.43 20.42
N PRO A 101 -3.69 -12.69 19.28
CA PRO A 101 -2.57 -13.62 19.24
C PRO A 101 -1.53 -13.24 20.32
N LYS A 102 -1.15 -14.19 21.17
CA LYS A 102 -0.29 -13.96 22.35
C LYS A 102 1.20 -13.78 22.02
N THR A 103 1.58 -13.72 20.74
CA THR A 103 2.99 -13.68 20.33
C THR A 103 3.30 -12.53 19.39
N PRO A 104 4.52 -11.95 19.47
CA PRO A 104 5.01 -11.03 18.47
C PRO A 104 5.10 -11.76 17.13
N ILE A 105 4.16 -11.47 16.22
CA ILE A 105 4.08 -12.13 14.91
C ILE A 105 4.24 -11.05 13.84
N LEU A 106 5.21 -11.23 12.95
CA LEU A 106 5.16 -10.61 11.63
C LEU A 106 3.92 -11.13 10.92
N ILE A 107 2.87 -10.32 10.83
CA ILE A 107 1.59 -10.73 10.25
C ILE A 107 1.27 -9.88 9.03
N ASN A 108 0.66 -10.50 8.01
CA ASN A 108 0.16 -9.77 6.87
C ASN A 108 -0.95 -8.84 7.33
N ARG A 109 -0.91 -7.57 6.90
CA ARG A 109 -1.91 -6.56 7.24
C ARG A 109 -3.33 -7.01 6.91
N ARG A 110 -3.53 -7.70 5.78
CA ARG A 110 -4.86 -8.19 5.38
C ARG A 110 -5.34 -9.32 6.29
N THR A 111 -4.45 -10.24 6.67
CA THR A 111 -4.75 -11.29 7.66
C THR A 111 -5.08 -10.69 9.03
N TRP A 112 -4.36 -9.65 9.45
CA TRP A 112 -4.69 -8.91 10.65
C TRP A 112 -6.09 -8.26 10.56
N TYR A 113 -6.39 -7.62 9.43
CA TYR A 113 -7.70 -6.99 9.22
C TYR A 113 -8.85 -7.99 9.11
N SER A 114 -8.61 -9.21 8.63
CA SER A 114 -9.65 -10.25 8.63
C SER A 114 -10.03 -10.71 10.04
N ILE A 115 -9.09 -10.70 11.00
CA ILE A 115 -9.42 -10.95 12.42
C ILE A 115 -10.38 -9.88 12.93
N SER A 116 -10.27 -8.64 12.41
CA SER A 116 -11.15 -7.52 12.73
C SER A 116 -12.60 -7.68 12.24
N GLY A 117 -12.92 -8.74 11.47
CA GLY A 117 -14.23 -8.91 10.84
C GLY A 117 -14.51 -7.90 9.72
N VAL A 118 -13.51 -7.10 9.34
CA VAL A 118 -13.60 -6.08 8.29
C VAL A 118 -13.11 -6.66 6.97
N ASP A 119 -13.69 -6.20 5.87
CA ASP A 119 -13.14 -6.41 4.53
C ASP A 119 -11.61 -6.16 4.52
N PRO A 120 -10.79 -7.18 4.20
CA PRO A 120 -9.32 -7.07 4.23
C PRO A 120 -8.74 -5.97 3.33
N LYS A 121 -9.53 -5.42 2.40
CA LYS A 121 -9.15 -4.32 1.52
C LYS A 121 -9.38 -2.94 2.17
N LYS A 122 -10.14 -2.85 3.26
CA LYS A 122 -10.43 -1.60 3.98
C LYS A 122 -9.44 -1.38 5.10
N LYS A 123 -9.14 -0.10 5.38
CA LYS A 123 -8.33 0.28 6.56
C LYS A 123 -9.13 -0.07 7.81
N SER A 124 -8.59 -0.93 8.67
CA SER A 124 -9.19 -1.22 9.97
C SER A 124 -9.21 0.03 10.86
N LEU A 125 -10.29 0.21 11.62
CA LEU A 125 -10.38 1.22 12.68
C LEU A 125 -9.71 0.75 13.97
N LEU A 126 -9.37 -0.53 14.07
CA LEU A 126 -8.53 -1.01 15.17
C LEU A 126 -7.13 -0.44 14.98
N ASN A 127 -6.63 0.21 16.04
CA ASN A 127 -5.23 0.58 16.12
C ASN A 127 -4.36 -0.64 15.81
N THR A 128 -3.19 -0.37 15.21
CA THR A 128 -2.15 -1.38 15.07
C THR A 128 -1.96 -2.06 16.42
N PRO A 129 -1.86 -3.40 16.47
CA PRO A 129 -1.64 -4.13 17.71
C PRO A 129 -0.44 -3.56 18.48
N THR A 130 -0.39 -3.90 19.77
CA THR A 130 0.66 -3.53 20.74
C THR A 130 2.07 -3.60 20.15
N ASN A 131 3.05 -2.99 20.82
CA ASN A 131 4.45 -2.87 20.36
C ASN A 131 5.09 -4.17 19.81
N ASP A 132 4.52 -5.33 20.11
CA ASP A 132 4.99 -6.65 19.72
C ASP A 132 4.56 -7.10 18.31
N VAL A 133 3.61 -6.44 17.63
CA VAL A 133 3.13 -6.91 16.31
C VAL A 133 3.50 -5.94 15.19
N VAL A 134 4.29 -6.45 14.23
CA VAL A 134 4.70 -5.70 13.04
C VAL A 134 3.86 -6.14 11.84
N LEU A 135 3.03 -5.23 11.33
CA LEU A 135 2.23 -5.48 10.13
C LEU A 135 3.09 -5.40 8.87
N THR A 136 3.00 -6.42 8.04
CA THR A 136 3.66 -6.54 6.73
C THR A 136 2.64 -6.37 5.61
N GLN A 137 3.08 -5.86 4.46
CA GLN A 137 2.30 -5.91 3.23
C GLN A 137 2.56 -7.22 2.47
N ASP A 138 3.69 -7.88 2.77
CA ASP A 138 4.20 -9.07 2.08
C ASP A 138 4.27 -8.87 0.57
N THR A 139 4.73 -7.69 0.14
CA THR A 139 5.14 -7.48 -1.25
C THR A 139 6.33 -8.37 -1.56
N ILE A 140 6.40 -8.86 -2.80
CA ILE A 140 7.52 -9.67 -3.29
C ILE A 140 8.53 -8.73 -3.93
N SER A 141 9.73 -8.72 -3.38
CA SER A 141 10.91 -8.06 -3.96
C SER A 141 11.50 -9.00 -5.00
N ARG A 142 11.53 -8.58 -6.27
CA ARG A 142 12.09 -9.36 -7.39
C ARG A 142 13.34 -8.66 -7.91
N PHE A 143 14.42 -9.40 -8.10
CA PHE A 143 15.65 -8.85 -8.64
C PHE A 143 16.48 -9.89 -9.39
N ARG A 144 17.26 -9.44 -10.37
CA ARG A 144 18.17 -10.26 -11.18
C ARG A 144 19.60 -9.94 -10.74
N PRO A 145 20.25 -10.82 -9.96
CA PRO A 145 21.56 -10.57 -9.38
C PRO A 145 22.67 -10.59 -10.44
N ASN A 146 23.74 -9.82 -10.20
CA ASN A 146 24.98 -9.92 -10.96
C ASN A 146 25.69 -11.25 -10.68
N ARG A 147 26.62 -11.65 -11.56
CA ARG A 147 27.36 -12.90 -11.39
C ARG A 147 28.20 -12.87 -10.10
N GLY A 148 28.11 -13.95 -9.31
CA GLY A 148 28.88 -14.11 -8.08
C GLY A 148 28.28 -13.42 -6.84
N LEU A 149 27.07 -12.85 -6.96
CA LEU A 149 26.37 -12.29 -5.81
C LEU A 149 25.83 -13.40 -4.91
N GLU A 150 26.00 -13.21 -3.61
CA GLU A 150 25.52 -14.08 -2.54
C GLU A 150 24.67 -13.28 -1.53
N ILE A 151 23.81 -13.99 -0.81
CA ILE A 151 23.00 -13.41 0.28
C ILE A 151 23.16 -14.22 1.55
N GLU A 152 23.24 -13.54 2.70
CA GLU A 152 23.19 -14.17 4.02
C GLU A 152 21.80 -13.94 4.64
N ILE A 153 21.08 -15.02 4.94
CA ILE A 153 19.76 -15.01 5.58
C ILE A 153 19.82 -15.92 6.81
N ASN A 154 19.53 -15.38 8.00
CA ASN A 154 19.58 -16.15 9.25
C ASN A 154 20.88 -16.96 9.42
N GLY A 155 22.03 -16.38 9.09
CA GLY A 155 23.34 -17.02 9.19
C GLY A 155 23.67 -18.05 8.10
N HIS A 156 22.77 -18.27 7.13
CA HIS A 156 23.01 -19.16 5.99
C HIS A 156 23.31 -18.34 4.73
N THR A 157 24.41 -18.66 4.06
CA THR A 157 24.81 -18.03 2.80
C THR A 157 24.23 -18.82 1.62
N MET A 158 23.70 -18.13 0.62
CA MET A 158 23.22 -18.73 -0.63
C MET A 158 23.77 -17.96 -1.84
N ALA A 159 24.23 -18.71 -2.84
CA ALA A 159 24.66 -18.17 -4.13
C ALA A 159 23.43 -17.84 -5.00
N ILE A 160 22.85 -16.65 -4.78
CA ILE A 160 21.61 -16.25 -5.44
C ILE A 160 21.77 -16.03 -6.94
N SER A 161 23.00 -15.74 -7.41
CA SER A 161 23.29 -15.63 -8.83
C SER A 161 23.15 -16.95 -9.58
N GLU A 162 23.54 -18.06 -8.97
CA GLU A 162 23.35 -19.42 -9.54
C GLU A 162 21.87 -19.82 -9.54
N MET A 163 21.15 -19.49 -8.46
CA MET A 163 19.71 -19.73 -8.39
C MET A 163 18.95 -18.95 -9.46
N ALA A 164 19.28 -17.66 -9.62
CA ALA A 164 18.67 -16.81 -10.63
C ALA A 164 19.03 -17.21 -12.06
N GLN A 165 20.19 -17.84 -12.30
CA GLN A 165 20.52 -18.40 -13.62
C GLN A 165 19.49 -19.46 -14.05
N SER A 166 18.94 -20.22 -13.10
CA SER A 166 17.93 -21.25 -13.38
C SER A 166 16.51 -20.69 -13.44
N LEU A 167 16.22 -19.63 -12.67
CA LEU A 167 14.87 -19.08 -12.49
C LEU A 167 14.65 -17.74 -13.20
N ASN A 168 15.65 -17.26 -13.94
CA ASN A 168 15.80 -15.91 -14.49
C ASN A 168 15.91 -14.77 -13.45
N GLU A 169 15.39 -14.96 -12.24
CA GLU A 169 15.37 -13.97 -11.17
C GLU A 169 15.47 -14.62 -9.77
N PHE A 170 15.69 -13.77 -8.77
CA PHE A 170 15.56 -14.11 -7.37
C PHE A 170 14.45 -13.27 -6.73
N SER A 171 13.67 -13.90 -5.84
CA SER A 171 12.51 -13.28 -5.22
C SER A 171 12.49 -13.49 -3.71
N LEU A 172 12.21 -12.42 -2.95
CA LEU A 172 12.04 -12.47 -1.50
C LEU A 172 10.72 -11.81 -1.11
N SER A 173 9.97 -12.46 -0.20
CA SER A 173 8.89 -11.77 0.50
C SER A 173 9.44 -10.67 1.40
N GLU A 174 8.61 -9.69 1.79
CA GLU A 174 8.98 -8.66 2.78
C GLU A 174 9.58 -9.29 4.05
N ARG A 175 9.04 -10.42 4.52
CA ARG A 175 9.56 -11.15 5.69
C ARG A 175 10.90 -11.82 5.43
N GLY A 176 11.10 -12.35 4.23
CA GLY A 176 12.39 -12.89 3.79
C GLY A 176 13.45 -11.80 3.75
N LEU A 177 13.13 -10.66 3.15
CA LEU A 177 14.05 -9.51 3.03
C LEU A 177 14.45 -8.95 4.40
N ARG A 178 13.54 -8.94 5.39
CA ARG A 178 13.86 -8.54 6.78
C ARG A 178 14.83 -9.46 7.51
N LYS A 179 14.99 -10.71 7.05
CA LYS A 179 15.92 -11.70 7.61
C LYS A 179 17.29 -11.67 6.94
N VAL A 180 17.44 -10.87 5.88
CA VAL A 180 18.72 -10.67 5.20
C VAL A 180 19.62 -9.88 6.14
N SER A 181 20.75 -10.48 6.52
CA SER A 181 21.77 -9.78 7.31
C SER A 181 22.68 -8.95 6.41
N LYS A 182 23.10 -9.48 5.26
CA LYS A 182 23.92 -8.79 4.26
C LYS A 182 23.95 -9.51 2.91
N PHE A 183 24.38 -8.80 1.89
CA PHE A 183 24.85 -9.35 0.62
C PHE A 183 26.37 -9.51 0.64
N LYS A 184 26.89 -10.53 -0.07
CA LYS A 184 28.31 -10.89 -0.10
C LYS A 184 28.72 -11.36 -1.51
N GLY A 185 29.97 -11.79 -1.65
CA GLY A 185 30.54 -12.26 -2.90
C GLY A 185 30.94 -11.06 -3.76
N ILE A 186 30.63 -11.14 -5.05
CA ILE A 186 30.83 -10.03 -5.99
C ILE A 186 29.61 -9.11 -5.90
N LEU A 187 29.79 -7.93 -5.28
CA LEU A 187 28.74 -6.91 -5.22
C LEU A 187 28.57 -6.23 -6.59
N PRO A 188 27.36 -5.80 -6.96
CA PRO A 188 27.11 -5.13 -8.23
C PRO A 188 27.83 -3.78 -8.29
N SER A 189 28.43 -3.46 -9.43
CA SER A 189 28.96 -2.11 -9.66
C SER A 189 27.82 -1.09 -9.81
N THR A 190 26.72 -1.55 -10.43
CA THR A 190 25.57 -0.73 -10.79
C THR A 190 24.27 -1.48 -10.58
N ILE A 191 23.26 -0.74 -10.12
CA ILE A 191 21.91 -1.23 -9.90
C ILE A 191 20.97 -0.46 -10.82
N ILE A 192 20.17 -1.20 -11.59
CA ILE A 192 19.10 -0.64 -12.41
C ILE A 192 17.75 -1.00 -11.80
N THR A 193 16.95 0.01 -11.44
CA THR A 193 15.54 -0.21 -11.10
C THR A 193 14.70 -0.15 -12.37
N VAL A 194 13.81 -1.12 -12.56
CA VAL A 194 12.99 -1.31 -13.76
C VAL A 194 11.51 -1.29 -13.39
N GLU A 195 10.73 -0.40 -14.01
CA GLU A 195 9.32 -0.22 -13.67
C GLU A 195 8.40 -1.30 -14.25
N ASN A 196 8.50 -1.55 -15.55
CA ASN A 196 7.58 -2.43 -16.25
C ASN A 196 8.05 -3.88 -16.24
N LEU A 197 7.11 -4.81 -16.03
CA LEU A 197 7.43 -6.22 -15.87
C LEU A 197 8.00 -6.83 -17.14
N GLY A 198 7.42 -6.51 -18.30
CA GLY A 198 7.93 -6.98 -19.60
C GLY A 198 9.37 -6.53 -19.79
N SER A 199 9.62 -5.23 -19.63
CA SER A 199 10.96 -4.65 -19.69
C SER A 199 11.95 -5.31 -18.73
N TYR A 200 11.55 -5.56 -17.49
CA TYR A 200 12.42 -6.19 -16.48
C TYR A 200 12.84 -7.63 -16.86
N ILE A 201 11.94 -8.39 -17.48
CA ILE A 201 12.22 -9.76 -17.92
C ILE A 201 13.10 -9.76 -19.17
N ASP A 202 12.77 -8.92 -20.16
CA ASP A 202 13.41 -8.90 -21.48
C ASP A 202 14.76 -8.17 -21.48
N LEU A 203 15.01 -7.33 -20.48
CA LEU A 203 16.25 -6.56 -20.39
C LEU A 203 17.47 -7.48 -20.34
N THR A 204 18.40 -7.29 -21.27
CA THR A 204 19.74 -7.91 -21.19
C THR A 204 20.61 -7.06 -20.27
N LEU A 205 21.19 -7.69 -19.25
CA LEU A 205 21.98 -7.01 -18.22
C LEU A 205 23.48 -7.33 -18.40
N PRO A 206 24.35 -6.32 -18.26
CA PRO A 206 25.78 -6.54 -18.12
C PRO A 206 26.09 -7.40 -16.88
N SER A 207 27.18 -8.16 -16.93
CA SER A 207 27.50 -9.18 -15.92
C SER A 207 27.72 -8.65 -14.49
N ASP A 208 28.04 -7.37 -14.37
CA ASP A 208 28.30 -6.65 -13.13
C ASP A 208 27.11 -5.82 -12.63
N MET A 209 25.97 -5.87 -13.33
CA MET A 209 24.75 -5.17 -12.96
C MET A 209 23.73 -6.05 -12.25
N LEU A 210 23.00 -5.42 -11.31
CA LEU A 210 21.83 -6.01 -10.67
C LEU A 210 20.57 -5.23 -11.11
N ALA A 211 19.54 -5.94 -11.54
CA ALA A 211 18.24 -5.32 -11.82
C ALA A 211 17.25 -5.52 -10.68
N ILE A 212 16.50 -4.49 -10.31
CA ILE A 212 15.42 -4.55 -9.32
C ILE A 212 14.11 -4.19 -10.00
N PHE A 213 13.10 -5.06 -9.88
CA PHE A 213 11.75 -4.72 -10.30
C PHE A 213 11.09 -3.74 -9.31
N SER A 214 10.60 -2.61 -9.81
CA SER A 214 10.00 -1.53 -9.02
C SER A 214 8.70 -1.03 -9.65
N PRO A 215 7.57 -1.75 -9.49
CA PRO A 215 6.34 -1.46 -10.21
C PRO A 215 5.65 -0.17 -9.71
N GLY A 216 5.61 0.84 -10.56
CA GLY A 216 4.95 2.12 -10.29
C GLY A 216 5.35 2.72 -8.94
N THR A 217 4.34 3.15 -8.17
CA THR A 217 4.54 3.74 -6.83
C THR A 217 4.93 2.75 -5.72
N TYR A 218 5.00 1.44 -5.99
CA TYR A 218 5.35 0.41 -4.99
C TYR A 218 6.87 0.29 -4.78
N ILE A 219 7.51 1.41 -4.48
CA ILE A 219 8.98 1.56 -4.43
C ILE A 219 9.66 1.01 -3.17
N ARG A 220 8.89 0.50 -2.19
CA ARG A 220 9.43 0.08 -0.88
C ARG A 220 10.49 -1.01 -0.99
N SER A 221 10.22 -2.02 -1.80
CA SER A 221 11.15 -3.13 -2.04
C SER A 221 12.44 -2.65 -2.68
N ALA A 222 12.35 -1.76 -3.67
CA ALA A 222 13.52 -1.17 -4.32
C ALA A 222 14.35 -0.34 -3.35
N ILE A 223 13.71 0.51 -2.53
CA ILE A 223 14.39 1.29 -1.48
C ILE A 223 15.13 0.38 -0.50
N GLN A 224 14.49 -0.70 -0.04
CA GLN A 224 15.12 -1.62 0.91
C GLN A 224 16.34 -2.32 0.31
N LEU A 225 16.22 -2.80 -0.94
CA LEU A 225 17.34 -3.44 -1.64
C LEU A 225 18.49 -2.46 -1.90
N LEU A 226 18.21 -1.25 -2.40
CA LEU A 226 19.23 -0.23 -2.66
C LEU A 226 20.05 0.13 -1.41
N LYS A 227 19.43 0.10 -0.22
CA LYS A 227 20.13 0.36 1.05
C LYS A 227 21.20 -0.67 1.40
N PHE A 228 21.14 -1.88 0.86
CA PHE A 228 22.20 -2.89 1.03
C PHE A 228 23.44 -2.62 0.18
N PHE A 229 23.33 -1.73 -0.81
CA PHE A 229 24.38 -1.45 -1.79
C PHE A 229 24.70 0.06 -1.83
N PRO A 230 25.17 0.64 -0.72
CA PRO A 230 25.43 2.08 -0.62
C PRO A 230 26.39 2.59 -1.69
N ASP A 231 27.38 1.78 -2.06
CA ASP A 231 28.48 2.17 -2.94
C ASP A 231 28.21 1.87 -4.43
N SER A 232 27.20 1.06 -4.74
CA SER A 232 26.82 0.79 -6.13
C SER A 232 26.16 2.01 -6.76
N LYS A 233 26.53 2.30 -8.01
CA LYS A 233 25.80 3.27 -8.83
C LYS A 233 24.35 2.83 -8.95
N TRP A 234 23.43 3.78 -9.06
CA TRP A 234 22.02 3.47 -9.21
C TRP A 234 21.42 4.30 -10.34
N ILE A 235 20.73 3.64 -11.25
CA ILE A 235 19.96 4.25 -12.33
C ILE A 235 18.51 3.75 -12.30
N HIS A 236 17.57 4.62 -12.70
CA HIS A 236 16.16 4.29 -12.84
C HIS A 236 15.77 4.24 -14.31
N PHE A 237 15.23 3.11 -14.73
CA PHE A 237 14.71 2.88 -16.06
C PHE A 237 13.21 2.60 -15.95
N GLY A 238 12.41 3.59 -16.33
CA GLY A 238 10.95 3.52 -16.32
C GLY A 238 10.39 4.15 -17.58
N ASP A 239 9.09 4.42 -17.59
CA ASP A 239 8.47 5.16 -18.68
C ASP A 239 9.05 6.58 -18.75
N ILE A 240 9.26 7.09 -19.97
CA ILE A 240 9.67 8.48 -20.19
C ILE A 240 8.40 9.34 -20.19
N ASP A 241 7.85 9.49 -18.99
CA ASP A 241 6.68 10.31 -18.70
C ASP A 241 6.78 10.93 -17.28
N PRO A 242 5.91 11.88 -16.92
CA PRO A 242 5.97 12.56 -15.62
C PRO A 242 5.89 11.63 -14.41
N GLU A 243 5.18 10.49 -14.49
CA GLU A 243 5.06 9.58 -13.35
C GLU A 243 6.31 8.71 -13.21
N GLY A 244 6.88 8.20 -14.31
CA GLY A 244 8.15 7.48 -14.31
C GLY A 244 9.29 8.34 -13.75
N ILE A 245 9.36 9.61 -14.16
CA ILE A 245 10.33 10.57 -13.60
C ILE A 245 10.10 10.77 -12.09
N LYS A 246 8.85 10.99 -11.68
CA LYS A 246 8.49 11.17 -10.26
C LYS A 246 8.86 9.96 -9.40
N ILE A 247 8.69 8.73 -9.91
CA ILE A 247 9.10 7.49 -9.22
C ILE A 247 10.61 7.51 -8.96
N ALA A 248 11.43 7.87 -9.94
CA ALA A 248 12.88 8.01 -9.75
C ALA A 248 13.21 8.97 -8.61
N TYR A 249 12.61 10.17 -8.60
CA TYR A 249 12.81 11.15 -7.53
C TYR A 249 12.35 10.64 -6.15
N MET A 250 11.23 9.91 -6.09
CA MET A 250 10.74 9.32 -4.84
C MET A 250 11.71 8.27 -4.29
N ILE A 251 12.28 7.42 -5.14
CA ILE A 251 13.30 6.44 -4.73
C ILE A 251 14.55 7.18 -4.26
N ALA A 252 15.07 8.11 -5.07
CA ALA A 252 16.29 8.88 -4.80
C ALA A 252 16.24 9.56 -3.43
N LYS A 253 15.13 10.26 -3.15
CA LYS A 253 14.88 10.92 -1.86
C LYS A 253 14.86 9.92 -0.70
N ALA A 254 14.28 8.73 -0.88
CA ALA A 254 14.16 7.74 0.18
C ALA A 254 15.46 6.99 0.50
N VAL A 255 16.40 6.94 -0.46
CA VAL A 255 17.74 6.38 -0.28
C VAL A 255 18.84 7.44 -0.10
N SER A 256 18.46 8.72 -0.01
CA SER A 256 19.38 9.86 0.09
C SER A 256 20.44 9.90 -1.02
N ARG A 257 20.03 9.65 -2.26
CA ARG A 257 20.89 9.71 -3.46
C ARG A 257 20.37 10.76 -4.44
N GLN A 258 21.23 11.17 -5.38
CA GLN A 258 20.78 11.94 -6.53
C GLN A 258 19.96 11.05 -7.47
N PRO A 259 18.85 11.57 -8.03
CA PRO A 259 18.07 10.83 -9.01
C PRO A 259 18.85 10.71 -10.31
N HIS A 260 19.11 9.48 -10.75
CA HIS A 260 19.71 9.20 -12.04
C HIS A 260 18.69 8.44 -12.88
N ILE A 261 18.23 9.10 -13.94
CA ILE A 261 17.20 8.57 -14.83
C ILE A 261 17.91 8.11 -16.08
N TYR A 262 17.83 6.82 -16.36
CA TYR A 262 18.34 6.28 -17.60
C TYR A 262 17.33 6.55 -18.71
N ILE A 263 17.72 7.42 -19.64
CA ILE A 263 17.01 7.64 -20.90
C ILE A 263 17.92 7.15 -22.02
N PRO A 264 17.50 6.17 -22.83
CA PRO A 264 18.30 5.71 -23.95
C PRO A 264 18.72 6.87 -24.86
N SER A 265 19.99 6.91 -25.28
CA SER A 265 20.50 8.01 -26.12
C SER A 265 19.73 8.15 -27.45
N PHE A 266 19.16 7.03 -27.91
CA PHE A 266 18.35 6.90 -29.12
C PHE A 266 16.83 7.05 -28.89
N ALA A 267 16.39 7.46 -27.69
CA ALA A 267 14.96 7.60 -27.39
C ALA A 267 14.21 8.53 -28.37
N GLY A 268 14.92 9.50 -28.97
CA GLY A 268 14.37 10.40 -29.99
C GLY A 268 13.82 9.68 -31.23
N ASP A 269 14.37 8.52 -31.59
CA ASP A 269 13.95 7.74 -32.77
C ASP A 269 12.52 7.18 -32.59
N TYR A 270 12.04 7.12 -31.34
CA TYR A 270 10.76 6.53 -30.98
C TYR A 270 9.64 7.55 -30.74
N LEU A 271 9.87 8.84 -31.03
CA LEU A 271 8.87 9.90 -30.88
C LEU A 271 7.58 9.64 -31.69
N ASN A 272 7.65 8.90 -32.80
CA ASN A 272 6.49 8.50 -33.61
C ASN A 272 5.69 7.33 -33.01
N ARG A 273 6.27 6.59 -32.06
CA ARG A 273 5.66 5.46 -31.34
C ARG A 273 5.22 5.85 -29.91
N SER A 274 5.24 7.15 -29.60
CA SER A 274 4.90 7.69 -28.29
C SER A 274 3.44 7.40 -27.88
N GLN A 275 3.16 7.52 -26.59
CA GLN A 275 1.81 7.45 -26.05
C GLN A 275 0.90 8.47 -26.76
N LYS A 276 -0.25 8.00 -27.28
CA LYS A 276 -1.25 8.88 -27.93
C LYS A 276 -2.14 9.64 -26.95
N LYS A 277 -1.99 9.40 -25.65
CA LYS A 277 -2.75 10.09 -24.59
C LYS A 277 -2.07 11.43 -24.30
N LYS A 278 -2.87 12.47 -24.02
CA LYS A 278 -2.35 13.79 -23.62
C LYS A 278 -1.65 13.67 -22.26
N VAL A 279 -0.32 13.61 -22.29
CA VAL A 279 0.52 13.59 -21.09
C VAL A 279 0.72 15.02 -20.59
N VAL A 280 0.59 15.21 -19.28
CA VAL A 280 0.74 16.53 -18.63
C VAL A 280 2.10 16.62 -17.96
N TRP A 281 3.05 17.28 -18.62
CA TRP A 281 4.38 17.50 -18.10
C TRP A 281 4.46 18.76 -17.24
N TYR A 282 4.98 18.61 -16.03
CA TYR A 282 5.23 19.73 -15.11
C TYR A 282 6.67 20.23 -15.28
N GLU A 283 7.65 19.33 -15.26
CA GLU A 283 9.08 19.62 -15.27
C GLU A 283 9.82 18.74 -16.29
N THR A 284 10.96 19.22 -16.80
CA THR A 284 11.80 18.51 -17.79
C THR A 284 13.23 18.26 -17.29
N TYR A 285 13.54 18.71 -16.06
CA TYR A 285 14.82 18.47 -15.37
C TYR A 285 16.08 18.74 -16.20
N GLY A 286 16.00 19.66 -17.18
CA GLY A 286 17.12 20.01 -18.07
C GLY A 286 17.46 18.96 -19.13
N LEU A 287 16.67 17.89 -19.27
CA LEU A 287 16.93 16.81 -20.23
C LEU A 287 16.32 17.15 -21.61
N PRO A 288 17.11 17.23 -22.70
CA PRO A 288 16.63 17.71 -24.01
C PRO A 288 15.42 16.98 -24.56
N ILE A 289 15.40 15.65 -24.46
CA ILE A 289 14.29 14.82 -24.94
C ILE A 289 12.99 15.08 -24.17
N LEU A 290 13.07 15.39 -22.87
CA LEU A 290 11.88 15.70 -22.06
C LEU A 290 11.24 17.02 -22.48
N SER A 291 12.03 17.99 -22.95
CA SER A 291 11.51 19.24 -23.51
C SER A 291 10.67 18.99 -24.77
N ILE A 292 11.13 18.11 -25.66
CA ILE A 292 10.38 17.72 -26.87
C ILE A 292 9.08 17.00 -26.49
N LEU A 293 9.14 16.08 -25.52
CA LEU A 293 7.96 15.34 -25.04
C LEU A 293 6.94 16.26 -24.36
N LYS A 294 7.40 17.26 -23.60
CA LYS A 294 6.57 18.29 -22.97
C LYS A 294 5.84 19.15 -24.00
N GLU A 295 6.55 19.65 -25.01
CA GLU A 295 5.96 20.45 -26.09
C GLU A 295 4.86 19.67 -26.82
N LYS A 296 5.14 18.41 -27.15
CA LYS A 296 4.22 17.52 -27.87
C LYS A 296 3.14 16.89 -26.98
N LYS A 297 3.21 17.04 -25.65
CA LYS A 297 2.29 16.45 -24.65
C LYS A 297 2.16 14.92 -24.78
N ILE A 298 3.29 14.26 -24.99
CA ILE A 298 3.40 12.80 -25.17
C ILE A 298 4.39 12.21 -24.17
N GLY A 299 4.31 10.90 -23.94
CA GLY A 299 5.30 10.13 -23.18
C GLY A 299 5.79 8.94 -24.00
N ILE A 300 6.82 8.25 -23.55
CA ILE A 300 7.35 7.06 -24.23
C ILE A 300 7.32 5.88 -23.26
N PHE A 301 6.68 4.78 -23.66
CA PHE A 301 6.67 3.55 -22.87
C PHE A 301 8.04 2.88 -22.87
N GLN A 302 8.45 2.35 -21.74
CA GLN A 302 9.71 1.66 -21.54
C GLN A 302 9.88 0.44 -22.46
N GLU A 303 8.81 -0.33 -22.67
CA GLU A 303 8.82 -1.61 -23.38
C GLU A 303 9.29 -1.50 -24.83
N ILE A 304 9.09 -0.33 -25.45
CA ILE A 304 9.42 -0.15 -26.88
C ILE A 304 10.92 -0.27 -27.16
N PHE A 305 11.75 -0.07 -26.12
CA PHE A 305 13.20 -0.13 -26.21
C PHE A 305 13.72 -1.58 -26.13
N MET A 306 12.91 -2.54 -25.66
CA MET A 306 13.39 -3.91 -25.41
C MET A 306 13.77 -4.66 -26.69
N LEU A 307 13.23 -4.20 -27.82
CA LEU A 307 13.50 -4.76 -29.14
C LEU A 307 14.58 -3.98 -29.91
N ASP A 308 15.20 -2.97 -29.30
CA ASP A 308 16.30 -2.22 -29.92
C ASP A 308 17.65 -2.84 -29.52
N ASP A 309 18.37 -3.38 -30.49
CA ASP A 309 19.68 -4.01 -30.28
C ASP A 309 20.72 -3.06 -29.65
N ARG A 310 20.52 -1.74 -29.76
CA ARG A 310 21.42 -0.74 -29.16
C ARG A 310 21.30 -0.70 -27.65
N LEU A 311 20.16 -1.07 -27.07
CA LEU A 311 19.84 -0.88 -25.65
C LEU A 311 20.92 -1.43 -24.71
N SER A 312 21.38 -2.67 -24.93
CA SER A 312 22.38 -3.30 -24.06
C SER A 312 23.68 -2.52 -24.03
N SER A 313 24.18 -2.13 -25.21
CA SER A 313 25.42 -1.34 -25.32
C SER A 313 25.25 0.09 -24.80
N ASP A 314 24.06 0.67 -24.96
CA ASP A 314 23.75 2.03 -24.49
C ASP A 314 23.76 2.10 -22.95
N ILE A 315 23.18 1.09 -22.28
CA ILE A 315 23.22 0.96 -20.81
C ILE A 315 24.66 0.83 -20.31
N GLU A 316 25.48 0.00 -20.96
CA GLU A 316 26.89 -0.14 -20.59
C GLU A 316 27.66 1.19 -20.71
N ASN A 317 27.39 1.93 -21.78
CA ASN A 317 28.05 3.21 -22.04
C ASN A 317 27.58 4.31 -21.08
N SER A 318 26.28 4.40 -20.77
CA SER A 318 25.75 5.41 -19.87
C SER A 318 26.37 5.31 -18.47
N VAL A 319 26.59 4.08 -17.99
CA VAL A 319 27.18 3.81 -16.68
C VAL A 319 28.68 4.12 -16.63
N ARG A 320 29.38 3.96 -17.76
CA ARG A 320 30.81 4.29 -17.90
C ARG A 320 31.08 5.79 -18.02
N LEU A 321 30.22 6.53 -18.70
CA LEU A 321 30.39 7.98 -18.90
C LEU A 321 30.28 8.78 -17.59
N GLU A 322 29.55 8.29 -16.59
CA GLU A 322 29.49 8.88 -15.25
C GLU A 322 30.69 8.49 -14.34
N ALA A 323 31.66 7.70 -14.83
CA ALA A 323 32.86 7.31 -14.06
C ALA A 323 34.10 8.18 -14.36
N ARG A 324 33.95 9.20 -15.23
CA ARG A 324 34.98 10.20 -15.57
C ARG A 324 34.54 11.57 -15.07
#